data_AF-A0A920IDI3-F1
#
_entry.id   AF-A0A920IDI3-F1
#
_cell.length_a   1.000
_cell.length_b   1.000
_cell.length_c   1.000
_cell.angle_alpha   90.00
_cell.angle_beta   90.00
_cell.angle_gamma   90.00
#
_symmetry.space_group_name_H-M   'P 1'
#
loop_
_entity.id
_entity.type
_entity.pdbx_description
1 polymer ?
#
loop_
_entity_poly.entity_id
_entity_poly.type
_entity_poly.pdbx_seq_one_letter_code
_entity_poly.pdbx_strand_id
1 'polypeptide(L)'
;MSYANLTALEAGDFESLPGIGYIPGYIRNYCKAVGIDSAPHIASFKSLSDDVTKKPEYSFPVQALVPRVAGSMLAMFAVLIGLAVYVGWTVLTYNLAPDDELIASSISKPEKLAALVETEVKQFDQPTQPFTEAGITEKATDGIPTIDRSHNLQQRLKRNLSRLSNFHFYLNQR
;
A
#
# COMPACT_ATOMS: atom_id res chain seq x y z
N MET A 1 -8.00 -21.88 -48.18
CA MET A 1 -8.52 -22.59 -46.99
C MET A 1 -7.72 -23.88 -46.85
N SER A 2 -7.21 -24.21 -45.66
CA SER A 2 -6.42 -25.45 -45.45
C SER A 2 -7.33 -26.68 -45.55
N TYR A 3 -6.82 -27.80 -46.08
CA TYR A 3 -7.58 -29.05 -46.21
C TYR A 3 -8.10 -29.54 -44.86
N ALA A 4 -7.28 -29.46 -43.81
CA ALA A 4 -7.69 -29.84 -42.44
C ALA A 4 -8.92 -29.06 -41.95
N ASN A 5 -9.00 -27.76 -42.24
CA ASN A 5 -10.13 -26.93 -41.83
C ASN A 5 -11.40 -27.26 -42.62
N LEU A 6 -11.26 -27.76 -43.85
CA LEU A 6 -12.39 -28.20 -44.66
C LEU A 6 -12.95 -29.52 -44.14
N THR A 7 -12.06 -30.48 -43.88
CA THR A 7 -12.45 -31.76 -43.28
C THR A 7 -13.11 -31.56 -41.91
N ALA A 8 -12.59 -30.66 -41.08
CA ALA A 8 -13.21 -30.28 -39.81
C ALA A 8 -14.62 -29.69 -40.00
N LEU A 9 -14.79 -28.79 -40.99
CA LEU A 9 -16.10 -28.21 -41.32
C LEU A 9 -17.10 -29.28 -41.80
N GLU A 10 -16.66 -30.22 -42.62
CA GLU A 10 -17.49 -31.33 -43.12
C GLU A 10 -17.87 -32.32 -42.01
N ALA A 11 -16.98 -32.53 -41.06
CA ALA A 11 -17.22 -33.36 -39.87
C ALA A 11 -18.11 -32.66 -38.83
N GLY A 12 -18.42 -31.36 -39.00
CA GLY A 12 -19.11 -30.55 -38.00
C GLY A 12 -18.27 -30.30 -36.74
N ASP A 13 -16.95 -30.55 -36.82
CA ASP A 13 -16.00 -30.32 -35.73
C ASP A 13 -15.54 -28.86 -35.76
N PHE A 14 -16.33 -28.02 -35.11
CA PHE A 14 -16.09 -26.59 -35.04
C PHE A 14 -15.01 -26.18 -34.02
N GLU A 15 -14.60 -27.10 -33.14
CA GLU A 15 -13.61 -26.88 -32.09
C GLU A 15 -12.17 -26.98 -32.61
N SER A 16 -11.92 -27.83 -33.61
CA SER A 16 -10.61 -27.93 -34.25
C SER A 16 -10.31 -26.80 -35.25
N LEU A 17 -11.31 -25.93 -35.50
CA LEU A 17 -11.13 -24.76 -36.34
C LEU A 17 -10.38 -23.65 -35.57
N PRO A 18 -9.66 -22.74 -36.26
CA PRO A 18 -8.93 -21.61 -35.64
C PRO A 18 -9.79 -20.57 -34.88
N GLY A 19 -11.05 -20.88 -34.56
CA GLY A 19 -11.99 -20.05 -33.84
C GLY A 19 -13.37 -20.02 -34.51
N ILE A 20 -14.42 -20.01 -33.69
CA ILE A 20 -15.84 -20.03 -34.13
C ILE A 20 -16.18 -18.91 -35.13
N GLY A 21 -15.51 -17.75 -35.02
CA GLY A 21 -15.73 -16.59 -35.88
C GLY A 21 -15.34 -16.78 -37.35
N TYR A 22 -14.50 -17.77 -37.66
CA TYR A 22 -14.08 -18.05 -39.04
C TYR A 22 -15.04 -18.97 -39.80
N ILE A 23 -15.92 -19.68 -39.08
CA ILE A 23 -16.84 -20.69 -39.65
C ILE A 23 -17.79 -20.10 -40.70
N PRO A 24 -18.43 -18.93 -40.49
CA PRO A 24 -19.28 -18.31 -41.51
C PRO A 24 -18.54 -18.04 -42.83
N GLY A 25 -17.24 -17.72 -42.75
CA GLY A 25 -16.38 -17.51 -43.93
C GLY A 25 -16.05 -18.82 -44.65
N TYR A 26 -15.82 -19.89 -43.90
CA TYR A 26 -15.59 -21.22 -44.45
C TYR A 26 -16.83 -21.78 -45.14
N ILE A 27 -18.01 -21.67 -44.53
CA ILE A 27 -19.30 -22.04 -45.14
C ILE A 27 -19.52 -21.27 -46.44
N ARG A 28 -19.30 -19.94 -46.44
CA ARG A 28 -19.42 -19.13 -47.66
C ARG A 28 -18.52 -19.63 -48.79
N ASN A 29 -17.26 -19.91 -48.48
CA ASN A 29 -16.29 -20.35 -49.49
C ASN A 29 -16.63 -21.75 -50.02
N TYR A 30 -17.10 -22.65 -49.15
CA TYR A 30 -17.55 -24.00 -49.53
C TYR A 30 -18.79 -23.96 -50.43
N CYS A 31 -19.84 -23.24 -50.00
CA CYS A 31 -21.05 -23.06 -50.79
C CYS A 31 -20.76 -22.43 -52.17
N LYS A 32 -19.84 -21.46 -52.22
CA LYS A 32 -19.37 -20.86 -53.48
C LYS A 32 -18.69 -21.87 -54.40
N ALA A 33 -17.91 -22.80 -53.84
CA ALA A 33 -17.23 -23.84 -54.62
C ALA A 33 -18.21 -24.88 -55.20
N VAL A 34 -19.29 -25.20 -54.49
CA VAL A 34 -20.32 -26.17 -54.90
C VAL A 34 -21.45 -25.51 -55.72
N GLY A 35 -21.56 -24.18 -55.70
CA GLY A 35 -22.56 -23.43 -56.47
C GLY A 35 -23.93 -23.31 -55.78
N ILE A 36 -23.97 -23.36 -54.46
CA ILE A 36 -25.19 -23.26 -53.64
C ILE A 36 -25.24 -21.93 -52.85
N ASP A 37 -26.43 -21.48 -52.47
CA ASP A 37 -26.59 -20.24 -51.70
C ASP A 37 -26.10 -20.41 -50.26
N SER A 38 -25.12 -19.60 -49.86
CA SER A 38 -24.51 -19.63 -48.54
C SER A 38 -25.34 -18.94 -47.44
N ALA A 39 -26.23 -18.01 -47.80
CA ALA A 39 -26.96 -17.19 -46.82
C ALA A 39 -27.82 -18.02 -45.83
N PRO A 40 -28.66 -18.98 -46.27
CA PRO A 40 -29.46 -19.78 -45.35
C PRO A 40 -28.59 -20.67 -44.45
N HIS A 41 -27.50 -21.24 -44.97
CA HIS A 41 -26.60 -22.09 -44.20
C HIS A 41 -25.86 -21.32 -43.10
N ILE A 42 -25.41 -20.10 -43.39
CA ILE A 42 -24.79 -19.23 -42.40
C ILE A 42 -25.81 -18.80 -41.35
N ALA A 43 -27.06 -18.50 -41.75
CA ALA A 43 -28.12 -18.13 -40.81
C ALA A 43 -28.46 -19.28 -39.85
N SER A 44 -28.62 -20.50 -40.36
CA SER A 44 -28.82 -21.70 -39.54
C SER A 44 -27.63 -21.97 -38.62
N PHE A 45 -26.40 -21.80 -39.11
CA PHE A 45 -25.20 -21.93 -38.27
C PHE A 45 -25.17 -20.88 -37.16
N LYS A 46 -25.54 -19.64 -37.45
CA LYS A 46 -25.62 -18.57 -36.45
C LYS A 46 -26.71 -18.82 -35.41
N SER A 47 -27.89 -19.30 -35.80
CA SER A 47 -28.93 -19.63 -34.81
C SER A 47 -28.50 -20.78 -33.90
N LEU A 48 -27.81 -21.79 -34.44
CA LEU A 48 -27.23 -22.89 -33.65
C LEU A 48 -26.09 -22.38 -32.75
N SER A 49 -25.27 -21.47 -33.26
CA SER A 49 -24.12 -20.93 -32.54
C SER A 49 -24.52 -19.92 -31.48
N ASP A 50 -25.57 -19.12 -31.68
CA ASP A 50 -26.07 -18.17 -30.68
C ASP A 50 -26.66 -18.91 -29.48
N ASP A 51 -27.29 -20.07 -29.70
CA ASP A 51 -27.73 -20.97 -28.63
C ASP A 51 -26.54 -21.63 -27.90
N VAL A 52 -25.48 -22.00 -28.62
CA VAL A 52 -24.22 -22.55 -28.05
C VAL A 52 -23.35 -21.47 -27.38
N THR A 53 -23.46 -20.21 -27.84
CA THR A 53 -22.73 -19.03 -27.32
C THR A 53 -23.53 -18.30 -26.24
N LYS A 54 -24.75 -18.75 -25.92
CA LYS A 54 -25.46 -18.37 -24.71
C LYS A 54 -24.64 -18.88 -23.52
N LYS A 55 -23.76 -17.99 -23.03
CA LYS A 55 -22.91 -18.17 -21.85
C LYS A 55 -23.61 -19.06 -20.82
N PRO A 56 -23.08 -20.26 -20.52
CA PRO A 56 -23.53 -21.00 -19.37
C PRO A 56 -23.18 -20.18 -18.14
N GLU A 57 -24.22 -19.75 -17.44
CA GLU A 57 -24.12 -19.44 -16.03
C GLU A 57 -23.62 -20.71 -15.32
N TYR A 58 -22.35 -20.66 -14.90
CA TYR A 58 -21.76 -21.31 -13.72
C TYR A 58 -22.08 -22.80 -13.46
N SER A 59 -21.09 -23.69 -13.69
CA SER A 59 -20.49 -24.59 -12.68
C SER A 59 -19.63 -25.71 -13.33
N PHE A 60 -18.51 -26.10 -12.69
CA PHE A 60 -17.61 -27.28 -12.92
C PHE A 60 -16.34 -27.12 -13.81
N PRO A 61 -15.25 -27.90 -13.56
CA PRO A 61 -13.87 -27.39 -13.48
C PRO A 61 -13.18 -27.27 -14.84
N VAL A 62 -13.29 -26.08 -15.40
CA VAL A 62 -12.57 -25.57 -16.56
C VAL A 62 -11.05 -25.65 -16.30
N GLN A 63 -10.23 -25.98 -17.31
CA GLN A 63 -8.83 -25.52 -17.31
C GLN A 63 -8.89 -24.06 -16.92
N ALA A 64 -8.35 -23.72 -15.76
CA ALA A 64 -8.59 -22.43 -15.16
C ALA A 64 -8.24 -21.38 -16.21
N LEU A 65 -9.26 -20.69 -16.75
CA LEU A 65 -9.13 -19.27 -17.02
C LEU A 65 -8.70 -18.72 -15.66
N VAL A 66 -7.40 -18.79 -15.35
CA VAL A 66 -6.82 -18.04 -14.27
C VAL A 66 -7.31 -16.66 -14.59
N PRO A 67 -8.17 -16.05 -13.75
CA PRO A 67 -8.64 -14.71 -14.00
C PRO A 67 -7.37 -13.88 -14.12
N ARG A 68 -6.96 -13.60 -15.36
CA ARG A 68 -5.81 -12.76 -15.62
C ARG A 68 -6.35 -11.39 -15.29
N VAL A 69 -6.27 -11.04 -14.01
CA VAL A 69 -6.38 -9.65 -13.60
C VAL A 69 -5.49 -8.89 -14.58
N ALA A 70 -6.11 -8.04 -15.40
CA ALA A 70 -5.34 -7.23 -16.32
C ALA A 70 -4.30 -6.51 -15.45
N GLY A 71 -3.01 -6.61 -15.77
CA GLY A 71 -1.95 -6.07 -14.90
C GLY A 71 -2.18 -4.61 -14.52
N SER A 72 -2.94 -3.87 -15.34
CA SER A 72 -3.47 -2.53 -15.08
C SER A 72 -4.33 -2.42 -13.83
N MET A 73 -5.19 -3.40 -13.52
CA MET A 73 -6.07 -3.37 -12.34
C MET A 73 -5.27 -3.55 -11.05
N LEU A 74 -4.29 -4.46 -11.05
CA LEU A 74 -3.37 -4.62 -9.93
C LEU A 74 -2.48 -3.37 -9.74
N ALA A 75 -2.00 -2.78 -10.84
CA ALA A 75 -1.27 -1.51 -10.80
C ALA A 75 -2.12 -0.38 -10.21
N MET A 76 -3.40 -0.28 -10.57
CA MET A 76 -4.32 0.71 -10.00
C MET A 76 -4.46 0.52 -8.48
N PHE A 77 -4.69 -0.70 -8.01
CA PHE A 77 -4.80 -0.96 -6.56
C PHE A 77 -3.51 -0.66 -5.82
N ALA A 78 -2.35 -1.00 -6.39
CA ALA A 78 -1.06 -0.66 -5.80
C ALA A 78 -0.89 0.86 -5.64
N VAL A 79 -1.27 1.64 -6.64
CA VAL A 79 -1.25 3.11 -6.57
C VAL A 79 -2.22 3.63 -5.50
N LEU A 80 -3.44 3.10 -5.44
CA LEU A 80 -4.43 3.50 -4.43
C LEU A 80 -3.96 3.19 -3.01
N ILE A 81 -3.40 2.00 -2.78
CA ILE A 81 -2.84 1.61 -1.48
C ILE A 81 -1.66 2.53 -1.13
N GLY A 82 -0.76 2.80 -2.08
CA GLY A 82 0.36 3.72 -1.87
C GLY A 82 -0.10 5.12 -1.46
N LEU A 83 -1.12 5.66 -2.12
CA LEU A 83 -1.72 6.95 -1.78
C LEU A 83 -2.37 6.91 -0.39
N ALA A 84 -3.15 5.88 -0.09
CA ALA A 84 -3.82 5.73 1.20
C ALA A 84 -2.82 5.59 2.36
N VAL A 85 -1.73 4.85 2.17
CA VAL A 85 -0.65 4.74 3.16
C VAL A 85 0.06 6.07 3.34
N TYR A 86 0.37 6.80 2.26
CA TYR A 86 1.01 8.11 2.36
C TYR A 86 0.13 9.12 3.10
N VAL A 87 -1.14 9.26 2.69
CA VAL A 87 -2.10 10.16 3.34
C VAL A 87 -2.40 9.71 4.77
N GLY A 88 -2.55 8.41 5.00
CA GLY A 88 -2.79 7.86 6.33
C GLY A 88 -1.61 8.12 7.27
N TRP A 89 -0.37 7.95 6.79
CA TRP A 89 0.83 8.24 7.56
C TRP A 89 0.94 9.72 7.90
N THR A 90 0.74 10.61 6.93
CA THR A 90 0.80 12.05 7.18
C THR A 90 -0.28 12.48 8.17
N VAL A 91 -1.54 12.10 7.94
CA VAL A 91 -2.66 12.45 8.80
C VAL A 91 -2.50 11.87 10.20
N LEU A 92 -2.07 10.63 10.35
CA LEU A 92 -1.79 10.05 11.67
C LEU A 92 -0.62 10.78 12.35
N THR A 93 0.43 11.11 11.62
CA THR A 93 1.56 11.87 12.19
C THR A 93 1.13 13.28 12.60
N TYR A 94 0.28 13.95 11.84
CA TYR A 94 -0.22 15.29 12.16
C TYR A 94 -1.30 15.28 13.26
N ASN A 95 -2.14 14.24 13.33
CA ASN A 95 -3.20 14.11 14.34
C ASN A 95 -2.68 13.56 15.67
N LEU A 96 -1.58 12.81 15.67
CA LEU A 96 -0.90 12.34 16.88
C LEU A 96 0.25 13.26 17.28
N ALA A 97 0.73 14.13 16.38
CA ALA A 97 1.48 15.29 16.78
C ALA A 97 0.56 16.10 17.70
N PRO A 98 0.93 16.33 18.97
CA PRO A 98 0.26 17.32 19.79
C PRO A 98 0.19 18.59 18.96
N ASP A 99 -0.98 19.24 18.93
CA ASP A 99 -1.17 20.45 18.16
C ASP A 99 -0.06 21.47 18.52
N ASP A 100 0.99 21.54 17.72
CA ASP A 100 2.09 22.49 17.94
C ASP A 100 1.55 23.93 17.89
N GLU A 101 0.39 24.13 17.24
CA GLU A 101 -0.39 25.37 17.25
C GLU A 101 -1.18 25.63 18.55
N LEU A 102 -1.59 24.60 19.31
CA LEU A 102 -2.17 24.78 20.65
C LEU A 102 -1.09 25.04 21.71
N ILE A 103 0.13 24.53 21.50
CA ILE A 103 1.28 24.89 22.35
C ILE A 103 1.76 26.32 22.04
N ALA A 104 1.81 26.73 20.76
CA ALA A 104 2.14 28.10 20.39
C ALA A 104 1.10 29.13 20.90
N SER A 105 -0.20 28.79 20.86
CA SER A 105 -1.27 29.68 21.35
C SER A 105 -1.46 29.67 22.87
N SER A 106 -0.96 28.65 23.58
CA SER A 106 -0.96 28.63 25.06
C SER A 106 0.21 29.40 25.69
N ILE A 107 1.32 29.57 24.97
CA ILE A 107 2.43 30.42 25.41
C ILE A 107 2.17 31.91 25.11
N SER A 108 1.35 32.23 24.11
CA SER A 108 1.15 33.63 23.66
C SER A 108 0.14 34.44 24.47
N LYS A 109 -0.36 33.94 25.61
CA LYS A 109 -1.41 34.64 26.37
C LYS A 109 -0.94 35.07 27.78
N PRO A 110 -0.17 36.17 27.91
CA PRO A 110 0.33 36.67 29.19
C PRO A 110 -0.74 37.33 30.08
N GLU A 111 -2.00 37.44 29.64
CA GLU A 111 -3.06 38.11 30.42
C GLU A 111 -3.60 37.25 31.58
N LYS A 112 -3.49 35.91 31.48
CA LYS A 112 -3.99 35.02 32.55
C LYS A 112 -3.00 34.86 33.71
N LEU A 113 -1.72 35.15 33.49
CA LEU A 113 -0.70 35.23 34.53
C LEU A 113 -0.85 36.53 35.35
N ALA A 114 -1.20 37.64 34.71
CA ALA A 114 -1.41 38.92 35.40
C ALA A 114 -2.58 38.88 36.39
N ALA A 115 -3.67 38.18 36.07
CA ALA A 115 -4.82 38.05 36.95
C ALA A 115 -4.54 37.18 38.21
N LEU A 116 -3.63 36.21 38.12
CA LEU A 116 -3.22 35.40 39.27
C LEU A 116 -2.21 36.14 40.16
N VAL A 117 -1.33 36.96 39.56
CA VAL A 117 -0.41 37.84 40.30
C VAL A 117 -1.17 38.91 41.09
N GLU A 118 -2.26 39.47 40.54
CA GLU A 118 -3.06 40.48 41.25
C GLU A 118 -3.92 39.88 42.39
N THR A 119 -4.21 38.58 42.34
CA THR A 119 -4.95 37.89 43.42
C THR A 119 -4.04 37.52 44.59
N GLU A 120 -2.74 37.30 44.35
CA GLU A 120 -1.75 36.96 45.39
C GLU A 120 -1.28 38.18 46.22
N VAL A 121 -1.27 39.39 45.62
CA VAL A 121 -0.83 40.61 46.32
C VAL A 121 -1.78 41.06 47.45
N LYS A 122 -3.04 40.62 47.45
CA LYS A 122 -4.04 41.06 48.45
C LYS A 122 -4.03 40.27 49.77
N GLN A 123 -3.27 39.17 49.86
CA GLN A 123 -3.28 38.25 51.00
C GLN A 123 -2.11 38.47 51.98
N PHE A 124 -1.22 39.45 51.75
CA PHE A 124 -0.02 39.69 52.56
C PHE A 124 -0.17 40.67 53.74
N ASP A 125 -1.37 41.20 54.01
CA ASP A 125 -1.65 41.94 55.25
C ASP A 125 -2.29 40.99 56.28
N GLN A 126 -1.47 40.41 57.17
CA GLN A 126 -1.66 40.37 58.64
C GLN A 126 -0.84 39.22 59.29
N PRO A 127 -0.17 39.44 60.46
CA PRO A 127 1.13 38.83 60.76
C PRO A 127 1.13 37.70 61.81
N THR A 128 2.31 37.07 61.93
CA THR A 128 2.96 36.49 63.14
C THR A 128 3.04 34.94 63.21
N GLN A 129 4.17 34.39 62.69
CA GLN A 129 5.26 33.59 63.35
C GLN A 129 4.88 32.60 64.50
N PRO A 130 5.73 31.62 64.91
CA PRO A 130 6.91 30.96 64.30
C PRO A 130 6.97 29.42 64.54
N PHE A 131 7.89 28.70 63.89
CA PHE A 131 8.66 27.56 64.44
C PHE A 131 9.62 27.06 63.34
N THR A 132 10.89 27.49 63.32
CA THR A 132 12.06 26.92 64.04
C THR A 132 12.58 25.63 63.43
N GLU A 133 13.87 25.71 63.07
CA GLU A 133 14.91 24.69 63.25
C GLU A 133 15.52 24.03 62.01
N ALA A 134 16.70 24.57 61.71
CA ALA A 134 17.97 23.85 61.51
C ALA A 134 18.26 23.16 60.19
N GLY A 135 19.41 23.55 59.63
CA GLY A 135 20.35 22.57 59.11
C GLY A 135 21.16 22.98 57.87
N ILE A 136 22.13 23.90 58.03
CA ILE A 136 23.52 23.85 57.51
C ILE A 136 23.75 22.92 56.29
N THR A 137 23.90 23.42 55.06
CA THR A 137 25.12 23.98 54.43
C THR A 137 26.40 23.16 54.64
N GLU A 138 26.93 22.53 53.57
CA GLU A 138 28.37 22.39 53.20
C GLU A 138 28.46 21.58 51.89
N LYS A 139 28.73 22.09 50.69
CA LYS A 139 29.87 22.81 50.08
C LYS A 139 31.13 21.96 49.80
N ALA A 140 31.34 21.74 48.49
CA ALA A 140 32.61 21.59 47.75
C ALA A 140 33.45 20.31 47.90
N THR A 141 33.87 19.74 46.75
CA THR A 141 35.30 19.74 46.32
C THR A 141 35.46 19.20 44.89
N ASP A 142 36.40 19.85 44.20
CA ASP A 142 37.02 19.70 42.89
C ASP A 142 37.15 18.33 42.21
N GLY A 143 37.23 18.39 40.87
CA GLY A 143 37.92 17.40 40.05
C GLY A 143 37.57 17.48 38.57
N ILE A 144 38.29 18.29 37.79
CA ILE A 144 38.28 18.22 36.32
C ILE A 144 39.25 17.12 35.89
N PRO A 145 38.84 16.05 35.18
CA PRO A 145 39.76 15.23 34.42
C PRO A 145 39.65 15.58 32.94
N THR A 146 40.61 16.38 32.47
CA THR A 146 40.83 16.66 31.06
C THR A 146 41.54 15.45 30.44
N ILE A 147 40.97 14.92 29.35
CA ILE A 147 41.63 14.20 28.24
C ILE A 147 42.07 12.73 28.48
N ASP A 148 41.16 11.79 28.20
CA ASP A 148 41.44 10.55 27.44
C ASP A 148 40.17 10.05 26.73
N ARG A 149 39.60 10.89 25.85
CA ARG A 149 38.35 10.57 25.13
C ARG A 149 38.62 9.90 23.77
N SER A 150 39.80 10.08 23.17
CA SER A 150 40.10 9.62 21.80
C SER A 150 40.30 8.10 21.70
N HIS A 151 40.94 7.48 22.71
CA HIS A 151 41.20 6.03 22.69
C HIS A 151 39.89 5.21 22.81
N ASN A 152 38.95 5.69 23.63
CA ASN A 152 37.64 5.05 23.82
C ASN A 152 36.74 5.14 22.58
N LEU A 153 36.81 6.25 21.83
CA LEU A 153 36.01 6.44 20.62
C LEU A 153 36.40 5.48 19.51
N GLN A 154 37.70 5.25 19.30
CA GLN A 154 38.17 4.30 18.29
C GLN A 154 37.73 2.85 18.59
N GLN A 155 37.76 2.46 19.87
CA GLN A 155 37.23 1.15 20.29
C GLN A 155 35.72 1.03 20.10
N ARG A 156 34.95 2.10 20.40
CA ARG A 156 33.50 2.13 20.21
C ARG A 156 33.11 2.05 18.73
N LEU A 157 33.84 2.73 17.85
CA LEU A 157 33.59 2.70 16.41
C LEU A 157 33.86 1.31 15.83
N LYS A 158 35.01 0.69 16.17
CA LYS A 158 35.33 -0.68 15.73
C LYS A 158 34.28 -1.69 16.18
N ARG A 159 33.81 -1.57 17.43
CA ARG A 159 32.76 -2.45 17.99
C ARG A 159 31.43 -2.29 17.25
N ASN A 160 31.02 -1.06 16.94
CA ASN A 160 29.79 -0.81 16.18
C ASN A 160 29.90 -1.26 14.71
N LEU A 161 31.04 -1.07 14.06
CA LEU A 161 31.25 -1.54 12.67
C LEU A 161 31.19 -3.07 12.57
N SER A 162 31.78 -3.80 13.53
CA SER A 162 31.69 -5.27 13.56
C SER A 162 30.26 -5.80 13.78
N ARG A 163 29.42 -5.03 14.49
CA ARG A 163 28.00 -5.35 14.65
C ARG A 163 27.23 -5.10 13.36
N LEU A 164 27.54 -4.03 12.62
CA LEU A 164 26.92 -3.75 11.33
C LEU A 164 27.31 -4.76 10.24
N SER A 165 28.56 -5.23 10.19
CA SER A 165 28.97 -6.23 9.19
C SER A 165 28.23 -7.56 9.38
N ASN A 166 28.06 -7.99 10.63
CA ASN A 166 27.31 -9.20 10.96
C ASN A 166 25.81 -9.03 10.70
N PHE A 167 25.27 -7.83 10.90
CA PHE A 167 23.87 -7.51 10.60
C PHE A 167 23.61 -7.48 9.08
N HIS A 168 24.53 -6.93 8.30
CA HIS A 168 24.42 -6.90 6.83
C HIS A 168 24.53 -8.30 6.20
N PHE A 169 25.33 -9.20 6.80
CA PHE A 169 25.37 -10.61 6.41
C PHE A 169 24.03 -11.33 6.68
N TYR A 170 23.35 -10.98 7.77
CA TYR A 170 22.05 -11.58 8.13
C TYR A 170 20.88 -11.11 7.24
N LEU A 171 20.95 -9.88 6.72
CA LEU A 171 19.93 -9.32 5.82
C LEU A 171 20.00 -9.86 4.38
N ASN A 172 21.10 -10.50 3.98
CA ASN A 172 21.29 -11.05 2.64
C ASN A 172 21.10 -12.59 2.59
N GLN A 173 20.58 -13.20 3.66
CA GLN A 173 20.30 -14.64 3.76
C GLN A 173 18.81 -14.96 4.00
N ARG A 174 17.90 -14.03 3.67
CA ARG A 174 16.47 -14.31 3.60
C ARG A 174 15.89 -13.92 2.25
#